data_AF-A0A653D317-F1
#
_entry.id   AF-A0A653D317-F1
#
_cell.length_a   1.000
_cell.length_b   1.000
_cell.length_c   1.000
_cell.angle_alpha   90.00
_cell.angle_beta   90.00
_cell.angle_gamma   90.00
#
_symmetry.space_group_name_H-M   'P 1'
#
loop_
_entity.id
_entity.type
_entity.pdbx_description
1 polymer ?
#
loop_
_entity_poly.entity_id
_entity_poly.type
_entity_poly.pdbx_seq_one_letter_code
_entity_poly.pdbx_strand_id
1 'polypeptide(L)'
;MCRLNRLPMKCYRPSWISLQTLITFENIMCLVLVISIITVDIIIMTILILTSIQFKMVSAEMEALFTCAYSETYVDKDIKQKIKRLIDHHNFLLDFADIINKTFTMSLVVYIGNVVTLLCIYMYHLSTMTTFSSYTIRDIFVVLLTLYGFIVCYCWPAQNFGDENENIRVSAYFAKWYEYPNYSKSVLMVMKRLDLGISISAGGIAKINMETCLKVVRLAMSYYTFLKSATDE
;
A
#
# COMPACT_ATOMS: atom_id res chain seq x y z
N MET A 1 -36.51 -14.87 21.88
CA MET A 1 -35.87 -15.34 20.62
C MET A 1 -36.73 -14.90 19.43
N CYS A 2 -36.53 -13.67 18.93
CA CYS A 2 -37.27 -13.17 17.77
C CYS A 2 -36.69 -13.73 16.48
N ARG A 3 -37.58 -14.21 15.60
CA ARG A 3 -37.31 -14.85 14.32
C ARG A 3 -36.48 -13.96 13.39
N LEU A 4 -35.24 -14.37 13.08
CA LEU A 4 -34.55 -13.97 11.85
C LEU A 4 -35.21 -14.71 10.67
N ASN A 5 -36.38 -14.23 10.23
CA ASN A 5 -37.09 -14.72 9.04
C ASN A 5 -36.65 -14.02 7.75
N ARG A 6 -35.53 -13.28 7.76
CA ARG A 6 -34.99 -12.59 6.59
C ARG A 6 -33.56 -13.03 6.33
N LEU A 7 -33.28 -13.33 5.07
CA LEU A 7 -31.93 -13.58 4.58
C LEU A 7 -31.08 -12.30 4.67
N PRO A 8 -29.78 -12.40 4.99
CA PRO A 8 -28.87 -11.25 5.00
C PRO A 8 -28.85 -10.52 3.65
N MET A 9 -28.72 -11.27 2.55
CA MET A 9 -28.98 -10.79 1.19
C MET A 9 -30.39 -11.15 0.76
N LYS A 10 -31.14 -10.18 0.23
CA LYS A 10 -32.49 -10.41 -0.29
C LYS A 10 -32.42 -11.25 -1.58
N CYS A 11 -32.45 -12.57 -1.43
CA CYS A 11 -32.48 -13.52 -2.53
C CYS A 11 -33.81 -14.29 -2.57
N TYR A 12 -34.22 -14.74 -3.76
CA TYR A 12 -35.37 -15.62 -3.93
C TYR A 12 -35.11 -16.96 -3.22
N ARG A 13 -36.04 -17.35 -2.35
CA ARG A 13 -35.99 -18.63 -1.64
C ARG A 13 -36.87 -19.65 -2.37
N PRO A 14 -36.30 -20.71 -2.97
CA PRO A 14 -37.10 -21.80 -3.51
C PRO A 14 -37.76 -22.60 -2.37
N SER A 15 -38.96 -23.11 -2.63
CA SER A 15 -39.84 -23.74 -1.64
C SER A 15 -39.27 -25.03 -1.01
N TRP A 16 -38.35 -25.72 -1.71
CA TRP A 16 -37.76 -26.98 -1.29
C TRP A 16 -36.60 -26.86 -0.29
N ILE A 17 -36.06 -25.66 -0.05
CA ILE A 17 -34.85 -25.45 0.76
C ILE A 17 -35.23 -24.84 2.11
N SER A 18 -34.69 -25.42 3.19
CA SER A 18 -34.86 -24.88 4.54
C SER A 18 -34.17 -23.50 4.66
N LEU A 19 -34.76 -22.58 5.44
CA LEU A 19 -34.18 -21.24 5.61
C LEU A 19 -32.79 -21.30 6.25
N GLN A 20 -32.59 -22.21 7.20
CA GLN A 20 -31.34 -22.37 7.93
C GLN A 20 -30.19 -22.80 7.01
N THR A 21 -30.44 -23.77 6.10
CA THR A 21 -29.43 -24.22 5.13
C THR A 21 -29.00 -23.13 4.16
N LEU A 22 -29.92 -22.22 3.78
CA LEU A 22 -29.59 -21.12 2.90
C LEU A 22 -28.76 -20.04 3.62
N ILE A 23 -29.11 -19.72 4.87
CA ILE A 23 -28.35 -18.77 5.70
C ILE A 23 -26.94 -19.31 5.97
N THR A 24 -26.78 -20.59 6.33
CA THR A 24 -25.45 -21.15 6.59
C THR A 24 -24.60 -21.14 5.33
N PHE A 25 -25.18 -21.51 4.18
CA PHE A 25 -24.49 -21.44 2.90
C PHE A 25 -24.03 -20.01 2.56
N GLU A 26 -24.92 -19.02 2.69
CA GLU A 26 -24.59 -17.62 2.42
C GLU A 26 -23.46 -17.10 3.32
N ASN A 27 -23.51 -17.41 4.62
CA ASN A 27 -22.45 -17.02 5.55
C ASN A 27 -21.11 -17.68 5.22
N ILE A 28 -21.11 -18.98 4.86
CA ILE A 28 -19.89 -19.69 4.45
C ILE A 28 -19.29 -19.05 3.20
N MET A 29 -20.11 -18.75 2.19
CA MET A 29 -19.63 -18.12 0.95
C MET A 29 -19.06 -16.72 1.22
N CYS A 30 -19.72 -15.90 2.05
CA CYS A 30 -19.19 -14.61 2.47
C CYS A 30 -17.86 -14.74 3.22
N LEU A 31 -17.74 -15.69 4.15
CA LEU A 31 -16.50 -15.92 4.89
C LEU A 31 -15.35 -16.31 3.97
N VAL A 32 -15.58 -17.21 3.01
CA VAL A 32 -14.57 -17.62 2.02
C VAL A 32 -14.10 -16.43 1.17
N LEU A 33 -15.03 -15.58 0.72
CA LEU A 33 -14.70 -14.38 -0.05
C LEU A 33 -13.87 -13.38 0.77
N VAL A 34 -14.27 -13.11 2.01
CA VAL A 34 -13.55 -12.16 2.90
C VAL A 34 -12.14 -12.66 3.20
N ILE A 35 -11.98 -13.94 3.51
CA ILE A 35 -10.65 -14.54 3.76
C ILE A 35 -9.77 -14.41 2.52
N SER A 36 -10.34 -14.63 1.32
CA SER A 36 -9.60 -14.51 0.06
C SER A 36 -9.11 -13.09 -0.19
N ILE A 37 -9.96 -12.08 0.05
CA ILE A 37 -9.60 -10.67 -0.10
C ILE A 37 -8.49 -10.29 0.87
N ILE A 38 -8.65 -10.61 2.16
CA ILE A 38 -7.64 -10.32 3.19
C ILE A 38 -6.31 -10.99 2.84
N THR A 39 -6.34 -12.20 2.29
CA THR A 39 -5.11 -12.91 1.90
C THR A 39 -4.38 -12.15 0.78
N VAL A 40 -5.10 -11.66 -0.22
CA VAL A 40 -4.49 -10.86 -1.31
C VAL A 40 -3.93 -9.54 -0.77
N ASP A 41 -4.66 -8.84 0.09
CA ASP A 41 -4.21 -7.60 0.72
C ASP A 41 -2.91 -7.82 1.51
N ILE A 42 -2.84 -8.90 2.30
CA ILE A 42 -1.64 -9.26 3.06
C ILE A 42 -0.48 -9.61 2.14
N ILE A 43 -0.71 -10.37 1.06
CA ILE A 43 0.36 -10.72 0.11
C ILE A 43 0.96 -9.46 -0.52
N ILE A 44 0.12 -8.51 -0.97
CA ILE A 44 0.60 -7.25 -1.54
C ILE A 44 1.39 -6.46 -0.49
N MET A 45 0.83 -6.31 0.72
CA MET A 45 1.51 -5.64 1.83
C MET A 45 2.88 -6.27 2.12
N THR A 46 2.95 -7.60 2.21
CA THR A 46 4.20 -8.33 2.48
C THR A 46 5.22 -8.12 1.37
N ILE A 47 4.83 -8.20 0.09
CA ILE A 47 5.74 -7.96 -1.04
C ILE A 47 6.32 -6.54 -0.96
N LEU A 48 5.48 -5.54 -0.70
CA LEU A 48 5.91 -4.15 -0.59
C LEU A 48 6.89 -3.95 0.57
N ILE A 49 6.55 -4.46 1.77
CA ILE A 49 7.40 -4.36 2.96
C ILE A 49 8.75 -5.06 2.74
N LEU A 50 8.74 -6.29 2.21
CA LEU A 50 9.98 -7.03 1.95
C LEU A 50 10.87 -6.28 0.96
N THR A 51 10.27 -5.66 -0.06
CA THR A 51 11.03 -4.85 -1.02
C THR A 51 11.60 -3.58 -0.37
N SER A 52 10.84 -2.89 0.49
CA SER A 52 11.36 -1.76 1.27
C SER A 52 12.54 -2.17 2.15
N ILE A 53 12.48 -3.35 2.78
CA ILE A 53 13.58 -3.87 3.61
C ILE A 53 14.83 -4.11 2.75
N GLN A 54 14.68 -4.65 1.53
CA GLN A 54 15.83 -4.83 0.64
C GLN A 54 16.47 -3.50 0.25
N PHE A 55 15.66 -2.47 -0.05
CA PHE A 55 16.18 -1.11 -0.27
C PHE A 55 16.93 -0.57 0.95
N LYS A 56 16.37 -0.74 2.15
CA LYS A 56 17.03 -0.35 3.40
C LYS A 56 18.37 -1.07 3.61
N MET A 57 18.43 -2.37 3.31
CA MET A 57 19.67 -3.15 3.40
C MET A 57 20.74 -2.61 2.44
N VAL A 58 20.38 -2.30 1.20
CA VAL A 58 21.31 -1.68 0.23
C VAL A 58 21.79 -0.31 0.71
N SER A 59 20.90 0.50 1.30
CA SER A 59 21.25 1.81 1.89
C SER A 59 22.31 1.66 2.99
N ALA A 60 22.08 0.73 3.93
CA ALA A 60 22.98 0.47 5.05
C ALA A 60 24.33 -0.10 4.58
N GLU A 61 24.33 -1.02 3.61
CA GLU A 61 25.55 -1.59 3.05
C GLU A 61 26.36 -0.52 2.30
N MET A 62 25.69 0.42 1.63
CA MET A 62 26.34 1.55 0.96
C MET A 62 27.03 2.48 1.96
N GLU A 63 26.37 2.84 3.06
CA GLU A 63 26.95 3.66 4.12
C GLU A 63 28.13 2.96 4.82
N ALA A 64 27.98 1.67 5.11
CA ALA A 64 29.03 0.85 5.71
C ALA A 64 30.25 0.70 4.80
N LEU A 65 30.06 0.60 3.48
CA LEU A 65 31.16 0.46 2.52
C LEU A 65 32.14 1.64 2.60
N PHE A 66 31.66 2.87 2.65
CA PHE A 66 32.52 4.06 2.70
C PHE A 66 33.01 4.36 4.12
N THR A 67 32.28 3.95 5.16
CA THR A 67 32.71 4.14 6.55
C THR A 67 33.79 3.13 6.96
N CYS A 68 33.66 1.85 6.59
CA CYS A 68 34.65 0.82 6.89
C CYS A 68 35.87 0.88 5.96
N ALA A 69 35.71 1.37 4.72
CA ALA A 69 36.86 1.62 3.85
C ALA A 69 37.86 2.61 4.48
N TYR A 70 37.38 3.52 5.34
CA TYR A 70 38.21 4.48 6.06
C TYR A 70 39.09 3.86 7.15
N SER A 71 38.61 2.79 7.81
CA SER A 71 39.30 2.18 8.96
C SER A 71 40.28 1.06 8.59
N GLU A 72 40.08 0.38 7.46
CA GLU A 72 40.91 -0.75 7.04
C GLU A 72 41.60 -0.48 5.69
N THR A 73 42.83 -0.97 5.51
CA THR A 73 43.56 -0.93 4.24
C THR A 73 42.96 -1.95 3.25
N TYR A 74 41.74 -1.70 2.77
CA TYR A 74 41.09 -2.54 1.78
C TYR A 74 41.87 -2.53 0.46
N VAL A 75 42.02 -3.70 -0.16
CA VAL A 75 42.58 -3.83 -1.50
C VAL A 75 41.63 -3.15 -2.49
N ASP A 76 42.15 -2.24 -3.33
CA ASP A 76 41.44 -1.45 -4.35
C ASP A 76 40.40 -2.26 -5.18
N LYS A 77 40.74 -3.53 -5.43
CA LYS A 77 39.91 -4.47 -6.21
C LYS A 77 38.62 -4.87 -5.50
N ASP A 78 38.64 -4.98 -4.16
CA ASP A 78 37.48 -5.39 -3.36
C ASP A 78 36.44 -4.28 -3.28
N ILE A 79 36.87 -3.01 -3.22
CA ILE A 79 35.98 -1.85 -3.18
C ILE A 79 35.20 -1.74 -4.50
N LYS A 80 35.88 -1.85 -5.65
CA LYS A 80 35.24 -1.85 -6.98
C LYS A 80 34.18 -2.95 -7.09
N GLN A 81 34.53 -4.16 -6.64
CA GLN A 81 33.64 -5.31 -6.74
C GLN A 81 32.40 -5.17 -5.83
N LYS A 82 32.58 -4.64 -4.61
CA LYS A 82 31.47 -4.36 -3.69
C LYS A 82 30.55 -3.26 -4.23
N ILE A 83 31.10 -2.15 -4.75
CA ILE A 83 30.32 -1.09 -5.40
C ILE A 83 29.51 -1.66 -6.57
N LYS A 84 30.15 -2.46 -7.43
CA LYS A 84 29.45 -3.11 -8.54
C LYS A 84 28.29 -3.98 -8.07
N ARG A 85 28.50 -4.82 -7.05
CA ARG A 85 27.46 -5.67 -6.46
C ARG A 85 26.28 -4.85 -5.92
N LEU A 86 26.54 -3.73 -5.26
CA LEU A 86 25.48 -2.83 -4.75
C LEU A 86 24.65 -2.24 -5.89
N ILE A 87 25.31 -1.78 -6.97
CA ILE A 87 24.61 -1.24 -8.14
C ILE A 87 23.76 -2.32 -8.80
N ASP A 88 24.31 -3.53 -8.98
CA ASP A 88 23.60 -4.65 -9.60
C ASP A 88 22.38 -5.05 -8.75
N HIS A 89 22.51 -5.06 -7.42
CA HIS A 89 21.40 -5.32 -6.51
C HIS A 89 20.34 -4.20 -6.56
N HIS A 90 20.75 -2.93 -6.57
CA HIS A 90 19.82 -1.82 -6.69
C HIS A 90 19.06 -1.85 -8.03
N ASN A 91 19.75 -2.10 -9.15
CA ASN A 91 19.08 -2.25 -10.45
C ASN A 91 18.08 -3.39 -10.44
N PHE A 92 18.43 -4.53 -9.84
CA PHE A 92 17.49 -5.65 -9.66
C PHE A 92 16.25 -5.23 -8.87
N LEU A 93 16.41 -4.44 -7.79
CA LEU A 93 15.27 -3.94 -7.01
C LEU A 93 14.42 -2.95 -7.79
N LEU A 94 15.03 -2.11 -8.63
CA LEU A 94 14.30 -1.20 -9.51
C LEU A 94 13.47 -2.00 -10.54
N ASP A 95 14.07 -3.00 -11.18
CA ASP A 95 13.38 -3.88 -12.13
C ASP A 95 12.25 -4.66 -11.42
N PHE A 96 12.50 -5.14 -10.21
CA PHE A 96 11.50 -5.83 -9.40
C PHE A 96 10.32 -4.92 -9.04
N ALA A 97 10.59 -3.67 -8.69
CA ALA A 97 9.56 -2.67 -8.41
C ALA A 97 8.73 -2.32 -9.66
N ASP A 98 9.35 -2.28 -10.84
CA ASP A 98 8.64 -2.12 -12.11
C ASP A 98 7.75 -3.32 -12.42
N ILE A 99 8.20 -4.55 -12.11
CA ILE A 99 7.37 -5.77 -12.22
C ILE A 99 6.18 -5.70 -11.26
N ILE A 100 6.38 -5.29 -9.99
CA ILE A 100 5.29 -5.09 -9.02
C ILE A 100 4.27 -4.09 -9.59
N ASN A 101 4.75 -2.94 -10.08
CA ASN A 101 3.88 -1.92 -10.67
C ASN A 101 3.09 -2.49 -11.85
N LYS A 102 3.73 -3.13 -12.83
CA LYS A 102 3.04 -3.71 -13.99
C LYS A 102 2.02 -4.78 -13.61
N THR A 103 2.35 -5.60 -12.61
CA THR A 103 1.49 -6.72 -12.17
C THR A 103 0.26 -6.21 -11.42
N PHE A 104 0.44 -5.28 -10.48
CA PHE A 104 -0.63 -4.85 -9.59
C PHE A 104 -1.33 -3.56 -10.04
N THR A 105 -0.85 -2.88 -11.09
CA THR A 105 -1.41 -1.62 -11.58
C THR A 105 -2.94 -1.68 -11.75
N MET A 106 -3.44 -2.66 -12.51
CA MET A 106 -4.88 -2.76 -12.77
C MET A 106 -5.66 -3.16 -11.49
N SER A 107 -5.10 -4.07 -10.70
CA SER A 107 -5.69 -4.50 -9.43
C SER A 107 -5.85 -3.33 -8.46
N LEU A 108 -4.85 -2.46 -8.38
CA LEU A 108 -4.86 -1.28 -7.52
C LEU A 108 -5.87 -0.23 -7.98
N VAL A 109 -6.03 -0.02 -9.28
CA VAL A 109 -7.07 0.88 -9.82
C VAL A 109 -8.46 0.37 -9.44
N VAL A 110 -8.73 -0.92 -9.65
CA VAL A 110 -10.00 -1.55 -9.28
C VAL A 110 -10.22 -1.46 -7.77
N TYR A 111 -9.20 -1.72 -6.96
CA TYR A 111 -9.27 -1.63 -5.51
C TYR A 111 -9.61 -0.20 -5.03
N ILE A 112 -8.91 0.82 -5.53
CA ILE A 112 -9.20 2.23 -5.20
C ILE A 112 -10.62 2.60 -5.61
N GLY A 113 -11.07 2.18 -6.80
CA GLY A 113 -12.44 2.38 -7.25
C GLY A 113 -13.47 1.75 -6.30
N ASN A 114 -13.22 0.53 -5.81
CA ASN A 114 -14.06 -0.13 -4.82
C ASN A 114 -14.09 0.64 -3.48
N VAL A 115 -12.93 1.07 -2.97
CA VAL A 115 -12.85 1.86 -1.72
C VAL A 115 -13.64 3.16 -1.85
N VAL A 116 -13.48 3.91 -2.94
CA VAL A 116 -14.21 5.16 -3.18
C VAL A 116 -15.72 4.90 -3.28
N THR A 117 -16.13 3.88 -4.03
CA THR A 117 -17.55 3.55 -4.20
C THR A 117 -18.19 3.15 -2.87
N LEU A 118 -17.52 2.31 -2.07
CA LEU A 118 -17.97 1.93 -0.74
C LEU A 118 -18.11 3.16 0.17
N LEU A 119 -17.11 4.04 0.21
CA LEU A 119 -17.16 5.28 1.00
C LEU A 119 -18.36 6.14 0.59
N CYS A 120 -18.60 6.33 -0.72
CA CYS A 120 -19.74 7.10 -1.21
C CYS A 120 -21.09 6.50 -0.76
N ILE A 121 -21.25 5.18 -0.86
CA ILE A 121 -22.49 4.48 -0.45
C ILE A 121 -22.72 4.63 1.05
N TYR A 122 -21.70 4.37 1.86
CA TYR A 122 -21.83 4.45 3.33
C TYR A 122 -22.01 5.89 3.81
N MET A 123 -21.38 6.88 3.17
CA MET A 123 -21.59 8.29 3.50
C MET A 123 -23.00 8.77 3.19
N TYR A 124 -23.57 8.33 2.06
CA TYR A 124 -24.97 8.57 1.75
C TYR A 124 -25.91 7.89 2.75
N HIS A 125 -25.61 6.65 3.14
CA HIS A 125 -26.38 5.97 4.15
C HIS A 125 -26.30 6.71 5.50
N LEU A 126 -25.12 7.21 5.89
CA LEU A 126 -24.94 8.00 7.10
C LEU A 126 -25.63 9.36 7.04
N SER A 127 -25.69 10.03 5.88
CA SER A 127 -26.34 11.34 5.75
C SER A 127 -27.86 11.27 5.85
N THR A 128 -28.46 10.15 5.46
CA THR A 128 -29.92 9.94 5.47
C THR A 128 -30.45 9.40 6.81
N MET A 129 -29.57 9.00 7.73
CA MET A 129 -29.97 8.49 9.04
C MET A 129 -30.22 9.63 10.03
N THR A 130 -31.48 9.77 10.45
CA THR A 130 -31.91 10.81 11.41
C THR A 130 -31.76 10.40 12.87
N THR A 131 -31.62 9.09 13.15
CA THR A 131 -31.51 8.55 14.51
C THR A 131 -30.26 7.71 14.67
N PHE A 132 -29.52 7.94 15.76
CA PHE A 132 -28.41 7.08 16.16
C PHE A 132 -28.93 5.70 16.55
N SER A 133 -28.78 4.74 15.65
CA SER A 133 -29.20 3.36 15.83
C SER A 133 -28.00 2.41 15.72
N SER A 134 -28.22 1.13 16.01
CA SER A 134 -27.22 0.08 15.80
C SER A 134 -26.73 -0.01 14.36
N TYR A 135 -27.56 0.38 13.38
CA TYR A 135 -27.18 0.44 11.97
C TYR A 135 -26.14 1.52 11.69
N THR A 136 -26.28 2.71 12.30
CA THR A 136 -25.32 3.81 12.19
C THR A 136 -23.95 3.39 12.71
N ILE A 137 -23.91 2.71 13.87
CA ILE A 137 -22.65 2.22 14.47
C ILE A 137 -21.98 1.21 13.53
N ARG A 138 -22.75 0.28 12.96
CA ARG A 138 -22.23 -0.70 12.00
C ARG A 138 -21.62 -0.01 10.78
N ASP A 139 -22.29 0.98 10.21
CA ASP A 139 -21.82 1.64 8.99
C ASP A 139 -20.55 2.46 9.25
N ILE A 140 -20.48 3.17 10.39
CA ILE A 140 -19.24 3.83 10.84
C ILE A 140 -18.11 2.80 10.99
N PHE A 141 -18.38 1.66 11.62
CA PHE A 141 -17.39 0.61 11.80
C PHE A 141 -16.88 0.06 10.46
N VAL A 142 -17.75 -0.16 9.48
CA VAL A 142 -17.35 -0.62 8.14
C VAL A 142 -16.50 0.42 7.42
N VAL A 143 -16.86 1.70 7.49
CA VAL A 143 -16.06 2.80 6.91
C VAL A 143 -14.67 2.84 7.54
N LEU A 144 -14.58 2.81 8.88
CA LEU A 144 -13.31 2.83 9.59
C LEU A 144 -12.44 1.62 9.26
N LEU A 145 -13.02 0.42 9.22
CA LEU A 145 -12.30 -0.80 8.88
C LEU A 145 -11.77 -0.77 7.43
N THR A 146 -12.57 -0.27 6.50
CA THR A 146 -12.18 -0.14 5.08
C THR A 146 -11.02 0.85 4.93
N LEU A 147 -11.11 2.02 5.58
CA LEU A 147 -10.04 3.02 5.56
C LEU A 147 -8.77 2.49 6.24
N TYR A 148 -8.90 1.80 7.37
CA TYR A 148 -7.78 1.17 8.06
C TYR A 148 -7.06 0.15 7.17
N GLY A 149 -7.82 -0.73 6.51
CA GLY A 149 -7.28 -1.71 5.56
C GLY A 149 -6.55 -1.05 4.39
N PHE A 150 -7.14 0.00 3.80
CA PHE A 150 -6.51 0.76 2.73
C PHE A 150 -5.18 1.41 3.16
N ILE A 151 -5.15 2.01 4.35
CA ILE A 151 -3.93 2.64 4.88
C ILE A 151 -2.85 1.60 5.15
N VAL A 152 -3.18 0.56 5.92
CA VAL A 152 -2.19 -0.40 6.43
C VAL A 152 -1.67 -1.33 5.35
N CYS A 153 -2.54 -1.79 4.45
CA CYS A 153 -2.13 -2.77 3.43
C CYS A 153 -1.51 -2.12 2.18
N TYR A 154 -1.86 -0.86 1.89
CA TYR A 154 -1.48 -0.21 0.62
C TYR A 154 -0.72 1.09 0.82
N CYS A 155 -1.32 2.10 1.45
CA CYS A 155 -0.71 3.45 1.49
C CYS A 155 0.57 3.50 2.31
N TRP A 156 0.59 2.86 3.49
CA TRP A 156 1.75 2.85 4.37
C TRP A 156 2.92 2.07 3.78
N PRO A 157 2.77 0.81 3.32
CA PRO A 157 3.86 0.08 2.66
C PRO A 157 4.37 0.78 1.41
N ALA A 158 3.49 1.38 0.61
CA ALA A 158 3.88 2.10 -0.59
C ALA A 158 4.65 3.40 -0.27
N GLN A 159 4.27 4.12 0.78
CA GLN A 159 5.01 5.28 1.29
C GLN A 159 6.39 4.85 1.78
N ASN A 160 6.46 3.85 2.67
CA ASN A 160 7.71 3.33 3.22
C ASN A 160 8.66 2.83 2.12
N PHE A 161 8.12 2.19 1.08
CA PHE A 161 8.87 1.83 -0.12
C PHE A 161 9.49 3.05 -0.82
N GLY A 162 8.71 4.10 -1.03
CA GLY A 162 9.19 5.34 -1.66
C GLY A 162 10.26 6.03 -0.82
N ASP A 163 10.04 6.10 0.50
CA ASP A 163 10.95 6.74 1.46
C ASP A 163 12.30 6.00 1.51
N GLU A 164 12.29 4.67 1.60
CA GLU A 164 13.54 3.88 1.62
C GLU A 164 14.27 3.93 0.27
N ASN A 165 13.56 4.02 -0.85
CA ASN A 165 14.18 4.24 -2.16
C ASN A 165 14.87 5.61 -2.22
N GLU A 166 14.26 6.65 -1.68
CA GLU A 166 14.87 7.99 -1.60
C GLU A 166 16.05 8.01 -0.62
N ASN A 167 15.95 7.29 0.49
CA ASN A 167 16.96 7.23 1.54
C ASN A 167 18.31 6.69 1.03
N ILE A 168 18.31 5.75 0.07
CA ILE A 168 19.56 5.25 -0.53
C ILE A 168 20.40 6.36 -1.13
N ARG A 169 19.75 7.35 -1.75
CA ARG A 169 20.41 8.53 -2.31
C ARG A 169 21.06 9.37 -1.21
N VAL A 170 20.36 9.54 -0.10
CA VAL A 170 20.81 10.31 1.06
C VAL A 170 22.00 9.62 1.73
N SER A 171 21.89 8.31 1.99
CA SER A 171 22.99 7.49 2.52
C SER A 171 24.20 7.49 1.58
N ALA A 172 23.98 7.39 0.26
CA ALA A 172 25.05 7.52 -0.73
C ALA A 172 25.78 8.87 -0.61
N TYR A 173 25.01 9.97 -0.50
CA TYR A 173 25.55 11.33 -0.45
C TYR A 173 26.43 11.56 0.78
N PHE A 174 25.97 11.11 1.95
CA PHE A 174 26.70 11.23 3.22
C PHE A 174 27.83 10.21 3.39
N ALA A 175 27.90 9.20 2.52
CA ALA A 175 29.04 8.32 2.47
C ALA A 175 30.30 9.13 2.17
N LYS A 176 31.42 8.90 2.89
CA LYS A 176 32.66 9.70 2.76
C LYS A 176 33.45 9.40 1.48
N TRP A 177 32.78 9.24 0.35
CA TRP A 177 33.38 8.89 -0.94
C TRP A 177 34.36 9.95 -1.47
N TYR A 178 34.23 11.21 -1.04
CA TYR A 178 35.12 12.31 -1.42
C TYR A 178 36.54 12.14 -0.87
N GLU A 179 36.73 11.30 0.15
CA GLU A 179 38.05 10.92 0.68
C GLU A 179 38.79 9.94 -0.26
N TYR A 180 38.10 9.42 -1.28
CA TYR A 180 38.61 8.47 -2.26
C TYR A 180 38.55 9.03 -3.70
N PRO A 181 39.50 9.89 -4.10
CA PRO A 181 39.46 10.59 -5.40
C PRO A 181 39.46 9.64 -6.61
N ASN A 182 40.08 8.46 -6.48
CA ASN A 182 40.09 7.40 -7.51
C ASN A 182 38.70 6.84 -7.83
N TYR A 183 37.75 7.01 -6.90
CA TYR A 183 36.41 6.44 -6.95
C TYR A 183 35.30 7.45 -7.18
N SER A 184 35.60 8.73 -6.95
CA SER A 184 34.68 9.88 -7.08
C SER A 184 33.75 9.79 -8.30
N LYS A 185 34.30 9.62 -9.52
CA LYS A 185 33.52 9.51 -10.76
C LYS A 185 32.58 8.30 -10.78
N SER A 186 33.06 7.15 -10.31
CA SER A 186 32.26 5.93 -10.28
C SER A 186 31.10 6.10 -9.31
N VAL A 187 31.36 6.61 -8.11
CA VAL A 187 30.34 6.88 -7.10
C VAL A 187 29.33 7.92 -7.57
N LEU A 188 29.76 8.97 -8.27
CA LEU A 188 28.85 9.97 -8.84
C LEU A 188 27.91 9.36 -9.90
N MET A 189 28.42 8.45 -10.74
CA MET A 189 27.59 7.69 -11.68
C MET A 189 26.59 6.78 -10.95
N VAL A 190 27.01 6.16 -9.83
CA VAL A 190 26.10 5.37 -8.98
C VAL A 190 25.01 6.25 -8.41
N MET A 191 25.34 7.37 -7.78
CA MET A 191 24.37 8.31 -7.22
C MET A 191 23.35 8.77 -8.24
N LYS A 192 23.80 9.10 -9.46
CA LYS A 192 22.91 9.50 -10.53
C LYS A 192 21.98 8.37 -11.00
N ARG A 193 22.41 7.11 -10.86
CA ARG A 193 21.59 5.94 -11.16
C ARG A 193 20.60 5.62 -10.04
N LEU A 194 21.00 5.83 -8.79
CA LEU A 194 20.13 5.77 -7.60
C LEU A 194 19.03 6.85 -7.62
N ASP A 195 19.21 7.91 -8.42
CA ASP A 195 18.25 8.99 -8.62
C ASP A 195 17.00 8.58 -9.42
N LEU A 196 16.95 7.34 -9.90
CA LEU A 196 15.76 6.75 -10.54
C LEU A 196 14.66 6.56 -9.49
N GLY A 197 13.86 7.60 -9.29
CA GLY A 197 12.71 7.60 -8.38
C GLY A 197 11.61 6.66 -8.86
N ILE A 198 11.56 5.45 -8.29
CA ILE A 198 10.42 4.54 -8.48
C ILE A 198 9.41 4.78 -7.37
N SER A 199 8.15 4.92 -7.77
CA SER A 199 7.02 5.02 -6.86
C SER A 199 5.94 4.05 -7.32
N ILE A 200 5.14 3.55 -6.39
CA ILE A 200 4.05 2.64 -6.71
C ILE A 200 2.87 3.45 -7.26
N SER A 201 2.41 3.10 -8.46
CA SER A 201 1.39 3.85 -9.19
C SER A 201 0.20 2.96 -9.55
N ALA A 202 -1.00 3.47 -9.33
CA ALA A 202 -2.24 2.88 -9.81
C ALA A 202 -2.57 3.44 -11.20
N GLY A 203 -2.46 2.61 -12.23
CA GLY A 203 -2.89 2.92 -13.59
C GLY A 203 -2.07 3.99 -14.31
N GLY A 204 -0.95 4.46 -13.73
CA GLY A 204 -0.27 5.68 -14.18
C GLY A 204 -1.05 6.97 -13.88
N ILE A 205 -2.20 6.87 -13.20
CA ILE A 205 -3.12 7.99 -12.94
C ILE A 205 -2.87 8.56 -11.55
N ALA A 206 -2.63 7.70 -10.54
CA ALA A 206 -2.45 8.12 -9.16
C ALA A 206 -1.31 7.36 -8.47
N LYS A 207 -0.41 8.08 -7.80
CA LYS A 207 0.61 7.48 -6.92
C LYS A 207 -0.05 7.02 -5.63
N ILE A 208 0.24 5.80 -5.20
CA ILE A 208 -0.24 5.29 -3.91
C ILE A 208 0.74 5.75 -2.85
N ASN A 209 0.27 6.66 -2.00
CA ASN A 209 1.02 7.21 -0.89
C ASN A 209 0.04 7.73 0.18
N MET A 210 0.58 8.20 1.29
CA MET A 210 -0.25 8.72 2.38
C MET A 210 -1.00 10.01 1.98
N GLU A 211 -0.43 10.80 1.05
CA GLU A 211 -1.07 11.99 0.50
C GLU A 211 -2.36 11.66 -0.26
N THR A 212 -2.34 10.63 -1.10
CA THR A 212 -3.52 10.14 -1.82
C THR A 212 -4.58 9.62 -0.85
N CYS A 213 -4.19 8.91 0.21
CA CYS A 213 -5.13 8.52 1.26
C CYS A 213 -5.81 9.73 1.90
N LEU A 214 -5.04 10.76 2.25
CA LEU A 214 -5.57 11.99 2.84
C LEU A 214 -6.53 12.70 1.87
N LYS A 215 -6.22 12.73 0.56
CA LYS A 215 -7.11 13.27 -0.48
C LYS A 215 -8.43 12.50 -0.52
N VAL A 216 -8.39 11.17 -0.51
CA VAL A 216 -9.60 10.32 -0.49
C VAL A 216 -10.45 10.61 0.74
N VAL A 217 -9.85 10.64 1.93
CA VAL A 217 -10.59 10.92 3.19
C VAL A 217 -11.19 12.33 3.18
N ARG A 218 -10.45 13.34 2.71
CA ARG A 218 -10.96 14.72 2.60
C ARG A 218 -12.14 14.82 1.64
N LEU A 219 -12.02 14.23 0.46
CA LEU A 219 -13.10 14.21 -0.53
C LEU A 219 -14.35 13.53 0.03
N ALA A 220 -14.16 12.42 0.72
CA ALA A 220 -15.23 11.68 1.36
C ALA A 220 -15.92 12.55 2.44
N MET A 221 -15.17 13.18 3.33
CA MET A 221 -15.73 14.10 4.34
C MET A 221 -16.48 15.29 3.72
N SER A 222 -15.91 15.92 2.68
CA SER A 222 -16.58 17.01 1.96
C SER A 222 -17.89 16.55 1.32
N TYR A 223 -17.90 15.36 0.72
CA TYR A 223 -19.11 14.77 0.15
C TYR A 223 -20.17 14.49 1.22
N TYR A 224 -19.78 13.92 2.36
CA TYR A 224 -20.68 13.72 3.50
C TYR A 224 -21.28 15.04 4.01
N THR A 225 -20.46 16.09 4.17
CA THR A 225 -20.96 17.40 4.62
C THR A 225 -21.93 18.02 3.61
N PHE A 226 -21.64 17.90 2.32
CA PHE A 226 -22.53 18.39 1.25
C PHE A 226 -23.87 17.65 1.25
N LEU A 227 -23.84 16.32 1.32
CA LEU A 227 -25.06 15.52 1.40
C LEU A 227 -25.89 15.86 2.62
N LYS A 228 -25.24 16.07 3.77
CA LYS A 228 -25.92 16.46 5.01
C LYS A 228 -26.58 17.83 4.87
N SER A 229 -25.88 18.84 4.35
CA SER A 229 -26.49 20.15 4.10
C SER A 229 -27.68 20.09 3.13
N ALA A 230 -27.63 19.23 2.12
CA ALA A 230 -28.73 19.05 1.17
C ALA A 230 -29.90 18.22 1.72
N THR A 231 -29.71 17.50 2.84
CA THR A 231 -30.75 16.69 3.50
C THR A 231 -31.37 17.43 4.69
N ASP A 232 -30.66 18.39 5.27
CA ASP A 232 -31.13 19.25 6.38
C ASP A 232 -31.99 20.45 5.89
N GLU A 233 -32.05 20.70 4.57
CA GLU A 233 -33.03 21.60 3.90
C GLU A 233 -34.37 20.90 3.60
#